data_AF-A0A4Y3KD10-F1
#
_entry.id   AF-A0A4Y3KD10-F1
#
_cell.length_a   1.000
_cell.length_b   1.000
_cell.length_c   1.000
_cell.angle_alpha   90.00
_cell.angle_beta   90.00
_cell.angle_gamma   90.00
#
_symmetry.space_group_name_H-M   'P 1'
#
loop_
_entity.id
_entity.type
_entity.pdbx_description
1 polymer ?
#
loop_
_entity_poly.entity_id
_entity_poly.type
_entity_poly.pdbx_seq_one_letter_code
_entity_poly.pdbx_strand_id
1 'polypeptide(L)'
;MLAISFPLIAAHHAEAAQDVDPWGVPDRMLGPIPDGFYGAVGRVVTLSALLEDRLRALLQAVRHAPQTAHAKDAPGRFIPELRRQAAKLGPDWARLAGYLDDVDAALERRNVLVHNLWQSKDGHFYGHRLDRTPKRASATTTLDELHADIAELVRLIDGWQPWFALAGSIPWRQGDT
;
A
#
# COMPACT_ATOMS: atom_id res chain seq x y z
N MET A 1 -61.14 -4.22 23.69
CA MET A 1 -59.88 -3.68 24.26
C MET A 1 -58.95 -4.87 24.49
N LEU A 2 -58.05 -5.16 23.54
CA LEU A 2 -57.16 -6.32 23.56
C LEU A 2 -55.76 -5.84 23.98
N ALA A 3 -55.30 -6.26 25.15
CA ALA A 3 -53.94 -6.00 25.60
C ALA A 3 -53.02 -7.10 25.04
N ILE A 4 -52.18 -6.73 24.07
CA ILE A 4 -51.12 -7.60 23.53
C ILE A 4 -49.89 -7.39 24.41
N SER A 5 -49.58 -8.36 25.25
CA SER A 5 -48.36 -8.38 26.05
C SER A 5 -47.24 -9.03 25.23
N PHE A 6 -46.23 -8.26 24.83
CA PHE A 6 -45.00 -8.80 24.25
C PHE A 6 -44.10 -9.29 25.39
N PRO A 7 -43.60 -10.53 25.36
CA PRO A 7 -42.57 -10.94 26.29
C PRO A 7 -41.29 -10.15 25.98
N LEU A 8 -40.77 -9.45 26.99
CA LEU A 8 -39.39 -8.95 26.97
C LEU A 8 -38.48 -10.16 26.73
N ILE A 9 -37.89 -10.26 25.54
CA ILE A 9 -36.72 -11.09 25.33
C ILE A 9 -35.61 -10.37 26.08
N ALA A 10 -35.48 -10.67 27.37
CA ALA A 10 -34.25 -10.42 28.11
C ALA A 10 -33.20 -11.37 27.53
N ALA A 11 -32.59 -10.96 26.42
CA ALA A 11 -31.41 -11.61 25.92
C ALA A 11 -30.34 -11.44 26.99
N HIS A 12 -30.10 -12.51 27.75
CA HIS A 12 -28.86 -12.71 28.47
C HIS A 12 -27.71 -12.70 27.45
N HIS A 13 -27.27 -11.49 27.05
CA HIS A 13 -25.89 -11.28 26.66
C HIS A 13 -25.08 -11.39 27.94
N ALA A 14 -24.85 -12.62 28.38
CA ALA A 14 -23.70 -12.89 29.21
C ALA A 14 -22.51 -12.36 28.41
N GLU A 15 -21.91 -11.26 28.88
CA GLU A 15 -20.61 -10.78 28.44
C GLU A 15 -19.63 -11.93 28.68
N ALA A 16 -19.50 -12.82 27.70
CA ALA A 16 -18.28 -13.58 27.54
C ALA A 16 -17.20 -12.51 27.47
N ALA A 17 -16.33 -12.46 28.49
CA ALA A 17 -15.17 -11.60 28.50
C ALA A 17 -14.52 -11.73 27.13
N GLN A 18 -14.62 -10.67 26.31
CA GLN A 18 -14.02 -10.71 24.99
C GLN A 18 -12.53 -10.69 25.24
N ASP A 19 -11.87 -11.79 24.88
CA ASP A 19 -10.44 -11.78 24.68
C ASP A 19 -10.19 -10.71 23.61
N VAL A 20 -9.66 -9.59 24.08
CA VAL A 20 -9.26 -8.44 23.29
C VAL A 20 -7.74 -8.46 23.26
N ASP A 21 -7.18 -8.21 22.09
CA ASP A 21 -5.75 -8.06 21.95
C ASP A 21 -5.23 -6.79 22.69
N PRO A 22 -3.91 -6.58 22.80
CA PRO A 22 -3.35 -5.39 23.43
C PRO A 22 -3.77 -4.04 22.81
N TRP A 23 -4.42 -4.06 21.65
CA TRP A 23 -4.94 -2.89 20.92
C TRP A 23 -6.47 -2.75 21.04
N GLY A 24 -7.12 -3.61 21.82
CA GLY A 24 -8.56 -3.60 22.06
C GLY A 24 -9.38 -4.25 20.94
N VAL A 25 -8.76 -5.00 20.03
CA VAL A 25 -9.46 -5.73 18.97
C VAL A 25 -9.96 -7.06 19.51
N PRO A 26 -11.27 -7.36 19.44
CA PRO A 26 -11.79 -8.65 19.86
C PRO A 26 -11.24 -9.79 18.98
N ASP A 27 -10.81 -10.89 19.59
CA ASP A 27 -10.22 -12.06 18.91
C ASP A 27 -11.09 -12.61 17.77
N ARG A 28 -12.41 -12.49 17.91
CA ARG A 28 -13.38 -12.92 16.90
C ARG A 28 -13.35 -12.11 15.59
N MET A 29 -12.75 -10.91 15.58
CA MET A 29 -12.72 -10.05 14.39
C MET A 29 -11.62 -10.48 13.41
N LEU A 30 -10.43 -10.79 13.92
CA LEU A 30 -9.26 -11.06 13.10
C LEU A 30 -8.70 -12.48 13.25
N GLY A 31 -9.12 -13.21 14.29
CA GLY A 31 -8.60 -14.54 14.60
C GLY A 31 -7.20 -14.51 15.25
N PRO A 32 -6.69 -15.68 15.66
CA PRO A 32 -5.37 -15.81 16.29
C PRO A 32 -4.27 -15.74 15.22
N ILE A 33 -3.92 -14.53 14.78
CA ILE A 33 -2.83 -14.33 13.83
C ILE A 33 -1.52 -14.07 14.59
N PRO A 34 -0.39 -14.71 14.21
CA PRO A 34 0.90 -14.42 14.82
C PRO A 34 1.33 -12.96 14.64
N ASP A 35 1.82 -12.33 15.70
CA ASP A 35 2.35 -10.94 15.67
C ASP A 35 3.38 -10.72 14.56
N GLY A 36 4.20 -11.74 14.26
CA GLY A 36 5.19 -11.69 13.17
C GLY A 36 4.57 -11.40 11.80
N PHE A 37 3.37 -11.91 11.54
CA PHE A 37 2.65 -11.66 10.28
C PHE A 37 2.16 -10.22 10.18
N TYR A 38 1.49 -9.70 11.21
CA TYR A 38 1.06 -8.28 11.21
C TYR A 38 2.26 -7.33 11.19
N GLY A 39 3.33 -7.70 11.89
CA GLY A 39 4.59 -6.96 11.85
C GLY A 39 5.22 -6.92 10.45
N ALA A 40 5.08 -7.97 9.65
CA ALA A 40 5.55 -8.01 8.27
C ALA A 40 4.63 -7.20 7.34
N VAL A 41 3.31 -7.39 7.41
CA VAL A 41 2.33 -6.62 6.64
C VAL A 41 2.44 -5.11 6.92
N GLY A 42 2.57 -4.72 8.19
CA GLY A 42 2.76 -3.33 8.59
C GLY A 42 4.04 -2.71 8.00
N ARG A 43 5.13 -3.49 7.90
CA ARG A 43 6.37 -3.05 7.23
C ARG A 43 6.18 -2.87 5.73
N VAL A 44 5.50 -3.81 5.05
CA VAL A 44 5.16 -3.67 3.62
C VAL A 44 4.37 -2.38 3.37
N VAL A 45 3.35 -2.10 4.20
CA VAL A 45 2.54 -0.87 4.10
C VAL A 45 3.40 0.37 4.30
N THR A 46 4.22 0.40 5.36
CA THR A 46 5.03 1.57 5.73
C THR A 46 6.11 1.86 4.68
N LEU A 47 6.80 0.83 4.19
CA LEU A 47 7.82 0.97 3.16
C LEU A 47 7.20 1.39 1.82
N SER A 48 6.03 0.86 1.46
CA SER A 48 5.30 1.32 0.27
C SER A 48 4.93 2.79 0.36
N ALA A 49 4.46 3.27 1.53
CA ALA A 49 4.18 4.69 1.73
C ALA A 49 5.45 5.56 1.61
N LEU A 50 6.59 5.08 2.12
CA LEU A 50 7.87 5.77 1.93
C LEU A 50 8.28 5.81 0.45
N LEU A 51 8.10 4.71 -0.29
CA LEU A 51 8.39 4.66 -1.73
C LEU A 51 7.50 5.62 -2.52
N GLU A 52 6.22 5.72 -2.19
CA GLU A 52 5.30 6.71 -2.78
C GLU A 52 5.75 8.16 -2.50
N ASP A 53 6.22 8.44 -1.28
CA ASP A 53 6.80 9.75 -0.93
C ASP A 53 8.06 10.06 -1.75
N ARG A 54 8.93 9.06 -1.98
CA ARG A 54 10.12 9.20 -2.85
C ARG A 54 9.73 9.52 -4.30
N LEU A 55 8.70 8.87 -4.84
CA LEU A 55 8.18 9.19 -6.16
C LEU A 55 7.62 10.61 -6.24
N ARG A 56 6.89 11.04 -5.21
CA ARG A 56 6.38 12.42 -5.11
C ARG A 56 7.52 13.43 -5.10
N ALA A 57 8.53 13.22 -4.27
CA ALA A 57 9.71 14.08 -4.19
C ALA A 57 10.47 14.14 -5.53
N LEU A 58 10.63 13.00 -6.20
CA LEU A 58 11.23 12.94 -7.53
C LEU A 58 10.42 13.74 -8.56
N LEU A 59 9.09 13.62 -8.54
CA LEU A 59 8.21 14.37 -9.44
C LEU A 59 8.29 15.88 -9.18
N GLN A 60 8.32 16.29 -7.91
CA GLN A 60 8.50 17.69 -7.53
C GLN A 60 9.84 18.23 -8.05
N ALA A 61 10.93 17.47 -7.89
CA ALA A 61 12.26 17.83 -8.38
C ALA A 61 12.29 17.97 -9.91
N VAL A 62 11.73 17.00 -10.63
CA VAL A 62 11.62 16.99 -12.09
C VAL A 62 10.84 18.20 -12.62
N ARG A 63 9.84 18.67 -11.87
CA ARG A 63 8.98 19.79 -12.26
C ARG A 63 9.40 21.14 -11.67
N HIS A 64 10.48 21.19 -10.89
CA HIS A 64 10.83 22.34 -10.06
C HIS A 64 9.65 22.87 -9.21
N ALA A 65 8.78 21.97 -8.77
CA ALA A 65 7.58 22.32 -8.01
C ALA A 65 7.90 22.46 -6.51
N PRO A 66 7.15 23.29 -5.76
CA PRO A 66 7.34 23.41 -4.32
C PRO A 66 6.99 22.10 -3.60
N GLN A 67 7.51 21.91 -2.37
CA GLN A 67 7.27 20.72 -1.55
C GLN A 67 5.77 20.46 -1.26
N THR A 68 4.96 21.51 -1.27
CA THR A 68 3.50 21.43 -1.08
C THR A 68 2.75 20.96 -2.32
N ALA A 69 3.38 20.99 -3.51
CA ALA A 69 2.79 20.47 -4.73
C ALA A 69 2.52 18.97 -4.59
N HIS A 70 1.44 18.48 -5.18
CA HIS A 70 1.08 17.06 -5.16
C HIS A 70 0.79 16.45 -3.78
N ALA A 71 0.68 17.25 -2.71
CA ALA A 71 0.39 16.74 -1.37
C ALA A 71 -0.96 16.01 -1.24
N LYS A 72 -1.91 16.31 -2.12
CA LYS A 72 -3.26 15.72 -2.16
C LYS A 72 -3.49 14.76 -3.32
N ASP A 73 -2.46 14.54 -4.15
CA ASP A 73 -2.59 13.68 -5.31
C ASP A 73 -2.55 12.21 -4.89
N ALA A 74 -3.33 11.38 -5.57
CA ALA A 74 -3.29 9.94 -5.37
C ALA A 74 -1.94 9.36 -5.85
N PRO A 75 -1.31 8.45 -5.09
CA PRO A 75 0.01 7.88 -5.44
C PRO A 75 0.09 7.28 -6.84
N GLY A 76 -0.99 6.62 -7.30
CA GLY A 76 -1.08 6.05 -8.65
C GLY A 76 -0.94 7.06 -9.79
N ARG A 77 -0.94 8.38 -9.51
CA ARG A 77 -0.70 9.42 -10.51
C ARG A 77 0.78 9.73 -10.73
N PHE A 78 1.66 9.41 -9.79
CA PHE A 78 3.06 9.81 -9.85
C PHE A 78 3.83 9.06 -10.94
N ILE A 79 3.63 7.74 -11.06
CA ILE A 79 4.34 6.92 -12.05
C ILE A 79 4.02 7.34 -13.49
N PRO A 80 2.74 7.47 -13.93
CA PRO A 80 2.44 7.92 -15.28
C PRO A 80 2.96 9.33 -15.57
N GLU A 81 2.92 10.24 -14.59
CA GLU A 81 3.44 11.59 -14.77
C GLU A 81 4.96 11.59 -14.89
N LEU A 82 5.68 10.84 -14.05
CA LEU A 82 7.12 10.69 -14.14
C LEU A 82 7.54 10.09 -15.49
N ARG A 83 6.83 9.08 -15.99
CA ARG A 83 7.06 8.54 -17.35
C ARG A 83 6.89 9.63 -18.43
N ARG A 84 5.83 10.45 -18.33
CA ARG A 84 5.61 11.59 -19.26
C ARG A 84 6.72 12.62 -19.21
N GLN A 85 7.22 12.95 -18.02
CA GLN A 85 8.29 13.93 -17.86
C GLN A 85 9.65 13.37 -18.33
N ALA A 86 9.97 12.13 -17.97
CA ALA A 86 11.18 11.44 -18.40
C ALA A 86 11.34 11.43 -19.92
N ALA A 87 10.25 11.18 -20.66
CA ALA A 87 10.24 11.21 -22.12
C ALA A 87 10.61 12.58 -22.73
N LYS A 88 10.48 13.68 -21.98
CA LYS A 88 10.84 15.04 -22.41
C LYS A 88 12.26 15.46 -22.02
N LEU A 89 12.88 14.77 -21.06
CA LEU A 89 14.16 15.14 -20.46
C LEU A 89 15.38 14.52 -21.16
N GLY A 90 15.16 13.60 -22.11
CA GLY A 90 16.21 13.06 -22.98
C GLY A 90 16.69 11.64 -22.61
N PRO A 91 17.77 11.16 -23.24
CA PRO A 91 18.18 9.75 -23.21
C PRO A 91 18.66 9.26 -21.85
N ASP A 92 19.22 10.14 -21.00
CA ASP A 92 19.70 9.77 -19.66
C ASP A 92 18.54 9.31 -18.75
N TRP A 93 17.32 9.72 -19.07
CA TRP A 93 16.10 9.35 -18.35
C TRP A 93 15.44 8.07 -18.89
N ALA A 94 15.93 7.49 -19.99
CA ALA A 94 15.34 6.29 -20.59
C ALA A 94 15.35 5.09 -19.62
N ARG A 95 16.38 5.00 -18.77
CA ARG A 95 16.52 3.94 -17.76
C ARG A 95 15.57 4.11 -16.56
N LEU A 96 15.01 5.30 -16.35
CA LEU A 96 14.01 5.53 -15.30
C LEU A 96 12.76 4.69 -15.56
N ALA A 97 12.42 4.42 -16.82
CA ALA A 97 11.26 3.60 -17.17
C ALA A 97 11.30 2.22 -16.50
N GLY A 98 12.43 1.52 -16.57
CA GLY A 98 12.59 0.20 -15.93
C GLY A 98 12.46 0.26 -14.41
N TYR A 99 13.05 1.29 -13.78
CA TYR A 99 12.86 1.51 -12.34
C TYR A 99 11.39 1.76 -11.98
N LEU A 100 10.68 2.58 -12.77
CA LEU A 100 9.26 2.85 -12.55
C LEU A 100 8.37 1.63 -12.78
N ASP A 101 8.74 0.74 -13.70
CA ASP A 101 8.04 -0.53 -13.91
C ASP A 101 8.17 -1.45 -12.68
N ASP A 102 9.37 -1.55 -12.10
CA ASP A 102 9.59 -2.32 -10.86
C ASP A 102 8.78 -1.72 -9.68
N VAL A 103 8.77 -0.40 -9.56
CA VAL A 103 8.02 0.31 -8.51
C VAL A 103 6.50 0.10 -8.67
N ASP A 104 5.98 0.21 -9.90
CA ASP A 104 4.56 -0.03 -10.20
C ASP A 104 4.16 -1.47 -9.82
N ALA A 105 4.99 -2.44 -10.18
CA ALA A 105 4.78 -3.84 -9.82
C ALA A 105 4.79 -4.07 -8.31
N ALA A 106 5.71 -3.43 -7.56
CA ALA A 106 5.79 -3.55 -6.12
C ALA A 106 4.58 -2.93 -5.40
N LEU A 107 4.13 -1.75 -5.83
CA LEU A 107 2.95 -1.10 -5.27
C LEU A 107 1.66 -1.87 -5.58
N GLU A 108 1.54 -2.48 -6.76
CA GLU A 108 0.41 -3.35 -7.07
C GLU A 108 0.44 -4.63 -6.23
N ARG A 109 1.62 -5.24 -5.99
CA ARG A 109 1.73 -6.37 -5.04
C ARG A 109 1.27 -5.96 -3.64
N ARG A 110 1.72 -4.82 -3.11
CA ARG A 110 1.24 -4.28 -1.83
C ARG A 110 -0.28 -4.09 -1.82
N ASN A 111 -0.84 -3.55 -2.91
CA ASN A 111 -2.28 -3.35 -3.05
C ASN A 111 -3.03 -4.69 -2.99
N VAL A 112 -2.53 -5.72 -3.66
CA VAL A 112 -3.06 -7.08 -3.58
C VAL A 112 -2.96 -7.62 -2.15
N LEU A 113 -1.80 -7.52 -1.51
CA LEU A 113 -1.57 -8.02 -0.15
C LEU A 113 -2.52 -7.35 0.85
N VAL A 114 -2.51 -6.02 0.94
CA VAL A 114 -3.26 -5.27 1.96
C VAL A 114 -4.77 -5.42 1.80
N HIS A 115 -5.26 -5.56 0.57
CA HIS A 115 -6.70 -5.69 0.32
C HIS A 115 -7.19 -7.14 0.26
N ASN A 116 -6.30 -8.13 0.18
CA ASN A 116 -6.67 -9.55 0.05
C ASN A 116 -6.09 -10.49 1.12
N LEU A 117 -5.26 -10.02 2.05
CA LEU A 117 -4.82 -10.81 3.20
C LEU A 117 -5.82 -10.68 4.35
N TRP A 118 -6.91 -11.43 4.26
CA TRP A 118 -7.77 -11.72 5.41
C TRP A 118 -7.70 -13.21 5.68
N GLN A 119 -7.43 -13.60 6.94
CA GLN A 119 -7.32 -15.00 7.29
C GLN A 119 -8.63 -15.73 7.03
N SER A 120 -8.50 -16.96 6.54
CA SER A 120 -9.56 -17.96 6.60
C SER A 120 -9.24 -19.05 7.61
N LYS A 121 -10.30 -19.68 8.12
CA LYS A 121 -10.24 -20.65 9.23
C LYS A 121 -9.44 -21.92 8.91
N ASP A 122 -9.14 -22.16 7.64
CA ASP A 122 -8.39 -23.30 7.10
C ASP A 122 -6.89 -22.98 6.89
N GLY A 123 -6.40 -21.82 7.34
CA GLY A 123 -5.01 -21.40 7.15
C GLY A 123 -4.71 -20.85 5.76
N HIS A 124 -5.72 -20.74 4.90
CA HIS A 124 -5.65 -19.97 3.66
C HIS A 124 -5.95 -18.48 3.93
N PHE A 125 -5.73 -17.62 2.94
CA PHE A 125 -6.07 -16.19 3.04
C PHE A 125 -7.02 -15.83 1.89
N TYR A 126 -8.20 -15.30 2.22
CA TYR A 126 -9.21 -14.91 1.26
C TYR A 126 -9.08 -13.44 0.90
N GLY A 127 -9.12 -13.14 -0.40
CA GLY A 127 -9.30 -11.76 -0.84
C GLY A 127 -10.74 -11.39 -1.15
N HIS A 128 -11.04 -10.13 -0.87
CA HIS A 128 -12.34 -9.53 -1.12
C HIS A 128 -12.45 -8.87 -2.49
N ARG A 129 -11.32 -8.62 -3.18
CA ARG A 129 -11.31 -7.95 -4.48
C ARG A 129 -11.48 -8.96 -5.61
N LEU A 130 -12.13 -8.55 -6.69
CA LEU A 130 -12.05 -9.26 -7.97
C LEU A 130 -10.76 -8.85 -8.69
N ASP A 131 -10.06 -9.81 -9.31
CA ASP A 131 -8.93 -9.49 -10.19
C ASP A 131 -9.42 -8.87 -11.52
N ARG A 132 -8.54 -8.64 -12.50
CA ARG A 132 -8.93 -8.08 -13.82
C ARG A 132 -9.79 -9.05 -14.64
N THR A 133 -9.78 -10.32 -14.27
CA THR A 133 -10.76 -11.34 -14.61
C THR A 133 -11.76 -11.43 -13.44
N PRO A 134 -13.05 -11.72 -13.66
CA PRO A 134 -14.10 -11.65 -12.63
C PRO A 134 -13.98 -12.71 -11.51
N LYS A 135 -12.78 -13.22 -11.21
CA LYS A 135 -12.45 -14.11 -10.12
C LYS A 135 -12.06 -13.30 -8.88
N ARG A 136 -12.41 -13.81 -7.70
CA ARG A 136 -11.89 -13.25 -6.44
C ARG A 136 -10.39 -13.45 -6.41
N ALA A 137 -9.66 -12.36 -6.27
CA ALA A 137 -8.22 -12.37 -6.06
C ALA A 137 -7.98 -12.98 -4.68
N SER A 138 -7.62 -14.26 -4.59
CA SER A 138 -7.08 -14.83 -3.37
C SER A 138 -5.57 -14.64 -3.38
N ALA A 139 -5.02 -13.91 -2.41
CA ALA A 139 -3.59 -13.88 -2.19
C ALA A 139 -3.27 -14.92 -1.14
N THR A 140 -2.69 -16.05 -1.52
CA THR A 140 -1.99 -16.90 -0.54
C THR A 140 -0.59 -16.35 -0.43
N THR A 141 -0.14 -16.03 0.78
CA THR A 141 1.26 -15.66 1.01
C THR A 141 1.83 -16.31 2.25
N THR A 142 3.16 -16.41 2.29
CA THR A 142 3.95 -16.91 3.42
C THR A 142 4.72 -15.77 4.08
N LEU A 143 5.22 -16.01 5.30
CA LEU A 143 6.09 -15.02 5.97
C LEU A 143 7.39 -14.77 5.17
N ASP A 144 7.92 -15.80 4.51
CA ASP A 144 9.13 -15.69 3.67
C ASP A 144 8.88 -14.82 2.43
N GLU A 145 7.71 -14.95 1.80
CA GLU A 145 7.31 -14.07 0.69
C GLU A 145 7.13 -12.62 1.16
N LEU A 146 6.54 -12.39 2.34
CA LEU A 146 6.46 -11.05 2.92
C LEU A 146 7.85 -10.47 3.21
N HIS A 147 8.80 -11.28 3.66
CA HIS A 147 10.19 -10.84 3.83
C HIS A 147 10.85 -10.51 2.48
N ALA A 148 10.57 -11.28 1.43
CA ALA A 148 11.06 -10.98 0.09
C ALA A 148 10.48 -9.66 -0.45
N ASP A 149 9.18 -9.40 -0.25
CA ASP A 149 8.56 -8.13 -0.62
C ASP A 149 9.12 -6.95 0.18
N ILE A 150 9.42 -7.12 1.47
CA ILE A 150 10.11 -6.11 2.28
C ILE A 150 11.49 -5.81 1.71
N ALA A 151 12.29 -6.83 1.40
CA ALA A 151 13.62 -6.66 0.84
C ALA A 151 13.58 -5.93 -0.52
N GLU A 152 12.60 -6.27 -1.36
CA GLU A 152 12.40 -5.62 -2.65
C GLU A 152 12.00 -4.15 -2.50
N LEU A 153 11.09 -3.83 -1.57
CA LEU A 153 10.73 -2.44 -1.28
C LEU A 153 11.94 -1.63 -0.80
N VAL A 154 12.78 -2.20 0.07
CA VAL A 154 14.02 -1.55 0.52
C VAL A 154 14.94 -1.28 -0.67
N ARG A 155 15.17 -2.28 -1.54
CA ARG A 155 15.97 -2.11 -2.76
C ARG A 155 15.46 -0.97 -3.63
N LEU A 156 14.15 -0.88 -3.84
CA LEU A 156 13.52 0.16 -4.65
C LEU A 156 13.60 1.54 -4.00
N ILE A 157 13.45 1.61 -2.68
CA ILE A 157 13.62 2.85 -1.91
C ILE A 157 15.05 3.33 -2.03
N ASP A 158 16.07 2.46 -1.93
CA ASP A 158 17.46 2.87 -2.08
C ASP A 158 17.80 3.23 -3.53
N GLY A 159 17.22 2.50 -4.49
CA GLY A 159 17.40 2.70 -5.93
C GLY A 159 16.89 4.04 -6.48
N TRP A 160 16.15 4.84 -5.69
CA TRP A 160 15.65 6.14 -6.15
C TRP A 160 16.73 7.23 -6.27
N GLN A 161 17.82 7.10 -5.50
CA GLN A 161 18.80 8.19 -5.28
C GLN A 161 19.44 8.70 -6.57
N PRO A 162 19.87 7.85 -7.52
CA PRO A 162 20.45 8.33 -8.77
C PRO A 162 19.49 9.19 -9.60
N TRP A 163 18.19 8.86 -9.60
CA TRP A 163 17.17 9.63 -10.32
C TRP A 163 16.92 10.98 -9.67
N PHE A 164 16.91 11.02 -8.34
CA PHE A 164 16.77 12.27 -7.61
C PHE A 164 17.98 13.20 -7.83
N ALA A 165 19.19 12.64 -7.83
CA ALA A 165 20.41 13.38 -8.17
C ALA A 165 20.37 13.90 -9.61
N LEU A 166 19.90 13.08 -10.56
CA LEU A 166 19.73 13.50 -11.96
C LEU A 166 18.66 14.59 -12.11
N ALA A 167 17.57 14.56 -11.33
CA ALA A 167 16.58 15.63 -11.32
C ALA A 167 17.20 16.98 -10.92
N GLY A 168 18.19 16.96 -10.02
CA GLY A 168 18.93 18.15 -9.60
C GLY A 168 19.81 18.78 -10.69
N SER A 169 20.11 18.07 -11.78
CA SER A 169 20.86 18.63 -12.92
C SER A 169 19.98 19.31 -13.96
N ILE A 170 18.64 19.24 -13.83
CA ILE A 170 17.71 19.91 -14.74
C ILE A 170 17.85 21.43 -14.55
N PRO A 171 18.18 22.20 -15.62
CA PRO A 171 18.33 23.64 -15.51
C PRO A 171 16.99 24.31 -15.19
N TRP A 172 16.98 25.16 -14.17
CA TRP A 172 15.83 26.00 -13.86
C TRP A 172 15.55 26.97 -15.01
N ARG A 173 14.32 26.98 -15.54
CA ARG A 173 13.89 27.93 -16.57
C ARG A 173 13.01 29.01 -15.92
N GLN A 174 13.28 30.27 -16.25
CA GLN A 174 12.43 31.38 -15.83
C GLN A 174 11.03 31.21 -16.44
N GLY A 175 10.00 31.04 -15.59
CA GLY A 175 8.59 30.96 -15.99
C GLY A 175 7.82 29.71 -15.55
N ASP A 176 8.45 28.75 -14.89
CA ASP A 176 7.82 27.47 -14.51
C ASP A 176 7.02 27.48 -13.17
N THR A 177 6.70 28.67 -12.62
CA THR A 177 5.88 28.82 -11.39
C THR A 177 4.44 29.19 -11.67
#